data_AF-A0A7Z1SA49-F1
#
_entry.id   AF-A0A7Z1SA49-F1
#
_cell.length_a   1.000
_cell.length_b   1.000
_cell.length_c   1.000
_cell.angle_alpha   90.00
_cell.angle_beta   90.00
_cell.angle_gamma   90.00
#
_symmetry.space_group_name_H-M   'P 1'
#
loop_
_entity.id
_entity.type
_entity.pdbx_description
1 polymer ?
#
loop_
_entity_poly.entity_id
_entity_poly.type
_entity_poly.pdbx_seq_one_letter_code
_entity_poly.pdbx_strand_id
1 'polypeptide(L)'
;MKLQKFVTDVIEALGGIVIPMEYALCQVMVPESFRDLFQGRTELELAFDFEVAEENPQAEFVTFGIYLFEQMVALAQRQAIGTIRFADIDTPVLSGALDKIRR
;
A
#
# COMPACT_ATOMS: atom_id res chain seq x y z
N MET A 1 5.02 1.08 11.54
CA MET A 1 5.51 1.54 10.20
C MET A 1 4.32 1.94 9.33
N LYS A 2 4.44 2.94 8.45
CA LYS A 2 3.31 3.40 7.59
C LYS A 2 2.84 2.33 6.59
N LEU A 3 3.76 1.52 6.07
CA LEU A 3 3.47 0.44 5.13
C LEU A 3 2.65 -0.68 5.79
N GLN A 4 3.15 -1.23 6.90
CA GLN A 4 2.43 -2.24 7.68
C GLN A 4 1.01 -1.79 8.00
N LYS A 5 0.87 -0.56 8.53
CA LYS A 5 -0.45 -0.01 8.85
C LYS A 5 -1.37 0.03 7.63
N PHE A 6 -0.90 0.52 6.49
CA PHE A 6 -1.70 0.56 5.27
C PHE A 6 -2.19 -0.83 4.86
N VAL A 7 -1.28 -1.81 4.85
CA VAL A 7 -1.60 -3.18 4.44
C VAL A 7 -2.60 -3.82 5.39
N THR A 8 -2.41 -3.68 6.70
CA THR A 8 -3.33 -4.23 7.69
C THR A 8 -4.69 -3.55 7.63
N ASP A 9 -4.74 -2.22 7.50
CA ASP A 9 -6.00 -1.46 7.39
C ASP A 9 -6.77 -1.88 6.12
N VAL A 10 -6.09 -2.14 5.00
CA VAL A 10 -6.73 -2.65 3.76
C VAL A 10 -7.28 -4.05 3.98
N ILE A 11 -6.53 -4.96 4.60
CA ILE A 11 -7.00 -6.34 4.85
C ILE A 11 -8.24 -6.33 5.75
N GLU A 12 -8.22 -5.55 6.83
CA GLU A 12 -9.38 -5.40 7.72
C GLU A 12 -10.58 -4.80 7.00
N ALA A 13 -10.37 -3.79 6.14
CA ALA A 13 -11.44 -3.19 5.34
C ALA A 13 -12.09 -4.17 4.35
N LEU A 14 -11.37 -5.20 3.91
CA LEU A 14 -11.91 -6.29 3.09
C LEU A 14 -12.71 -7.31 3.89
N GLY A 15 -12.76 -7.19 5.22
CA GLY A 15 -13.33 -8.19 6.12
C GLY A 15 -12.35 -9.33 6.46
N GLY A 16 -11.05 -9.13 6.20
CA GLY A 16 -10.01 -10.02 6.66
C GLY A 16 -9.65 -9.81 8.13
N ILE A 17 -8.85 -10.72 8.67
CA ILE A 17 -8.37 -10.70 10.05
C ILE A 17 -6.85 -10.53 10.02
N VAL A 18 -6.33 -9.63 10.86
CA VAL A 18 -4.90 -9.44 11.07
C VAL A 18 -4.56 -9.77 12.51
N ILE A 19 -3.61 -10.69 12.70
CA ILE A 19 -3.09 -11.11 14.00
C ILE A 19 -1.62 -10.71 14.06
N PRO A 20 -1.25 -9.68 14.84
CA PRO A 20 0.14 -9.34 15.09
C PRO A 20 0.81 -10.48 15.86
N MET A 21 1.87 -11.06 15.31
CA MET A 21 2.61 -12.16 15.94
C MET A 21 3.81 -11.61 16.71
N GLU A 22 4.66 -10.86 16.00
CA GLU A 22 5.89 -10.27 16.52
C GLU A 22 6.16 -8.90 15.87
N TYR A 23 7.33 -8.32 16.13
CA TYR A 23 7.76 -7.09 15.47
C TYR A 23 7.78 -7.29 13.95
N ALA A 24 7.07 -6.42 13.23
CA ALA A 24 6.98 -6.45 11.76
C ALA A 24 6.53 -7.79 11.16
N LEU A 25 5.86 -8.66 11.94
CA LEU A 25 5.33 -9.95 11.49
C LEU A 25 3.84 -10.06 11.84
N CYS A 26 3.01 -10.37 10.85
CA CYS A 26 1.56 -10.52 11.03
C CYS A 26 1.08 -11.79 10.33
N GLN A 27 0.22 -12.55 10.99
CA GLN A 27 -0.59 -13.56 10.33
C GLN A 27 -1.87 -12.88 9.83
N VAL A 28 -2.25 -13.16 8.58
CA VAL A 28 -3.43 -12.57 7.96
C VAL A 28 -4.33 -13.64 7.36
N MET A 29 -5.63 -13.44 7.51
CA MET A 29 -6.67 -14.26 6.89
C MET A 29 -7.56 -13.36 6.04
N VAL A 30 -7.83 -13.75 4.80
CA VAL A 30 -8.65 -12.97 3.86
C VAL A 30 -9.87 -13.77 3.42
N PRO A 31 -11.01 -13.11 3.13
CA PRO A 31 -12.19 -13.80 2.63
C PRO A 31 -11.91 -14.53 1.32
N GLU A 32 -12.57 -15.67 1.12
CA GLU A 32 -12.37 -16.53 -0.05
C GLU A 32 -12.66 -15.80 -1.38
N SER A 33 -13.55 -14.80 -1.36
CA SER A 33 -13.82 -13.93 -2.52
C SER A 33 -12.62 -13.13 -3.02
N PHE A 34 -11.58 -12.97 -2.20
CA PHE A 34 -10.36 -12.23 -2.55
C PHE A 34 -9.13 -13.14 -2.72
N ARG A 35 -9.30 -14.47 -2.67
CA ARG A 35 -8.23 -15.49 -2.74
C ARG A 35 -7.27 -15.28 -3.92
N ASP A 36 -7.78 -14.93 -5.09
CA ASP A 36 -6.95 -14.74 -6.30
C ASP A 36 -5.98 -13.55 -6.17
N LEU A 37 -6.36 -12.54 -5.38
CA LEU A 37 -5.50 -11.37 -5.12
C LEU A 37 -4.28 -11.74 -4.27
N PHE A 38 -4.43 -12.76 -3.43
CA PHE A 38 -3.40 -13.29 -2.54
C PHE A 38 -2.78 -14.59 -3.08
N GLN A 39 -2.62 -14.67 -4.41
CA GLN A 39 -1.94 -15.79 -5.10
C GLN A 39 -2.59 -17.15 -4.83
N GLY A 40 -3.92 -17.20 -4.72
CA GLY A 40 -4.62 -18.45 -4.45
C GLY A 40 -4.59 -18.87 -2.98
N ARG A 41 -4.14 -18.01 -2.06
CA ARG A 41 -4.08 -18.26 -0.62
C ARG A 41 -5.11 -17.41 0.11
N THR A 42 -5.66 -17.95 1.19
CA THR A 42 -6.57 -17.23 2.10
C THR A 42 -5.92 -16.95 3.45
N GLU A 43 -4.79 -17.59 3.74
CA GLU A 43 -4.03 -17.46 4.96
C GLU A 43 -2.56 -17.24 4.58
N LEU A 44 -1.95 -16.18 5.13
CA LEU A 44 -0.57 -15.80 4.83
C LEU A 44 0.10 -15.25 6.08
N GLU A 45 1.41 -15.38 6.15
CA GLU A 45 2.26 -14.60 7.04
C GLU A 45 2.88 -13.46 6.24
N LEU A 46 2.86 -12.24 6.79
CA LEU A 46 3.42 -11.04 6.17
C LEU A 46 4.54 -10.50 7.05
N ALA A 47 5.73 -10.38 6.48
CA ALA A 47 6.87 -9.73 7.10
C ALA A 47 7.07 -8.33 6.49
N PHE A 48 7.28 -7.32 7.32
CA PHE A 48 7.43 -5.92 6.90
C PHE A 48 8.85 -5.37 7.13
N ASP A 49 9.74 -6.22 7.67
CA ASP A 49 11.15 -5.95 7.87
C ASP A 49 11.98 -7.04 7.17
N PHE A 50 13.13 -6.66 6.63
CA PHE A 50 13.96 -7.57 5.84
C PHE A 50 14.57 -8.68 6.71
N GLU A 51 15.07 -8.34 7.90
CA GLU A 51 15.69 -9.32 8.81
C GLU A 51 14.63 -10.34 9.26
N VAL A 52 13.44 -9.85 9.60
CA VAL A 52 12.29 -10.68 9.99
C VAL A 52 11.86 -11.62 8.85
N ALA A 53 11.91 -11.17 7.59
CA ALA A 53 11.61 -12.01 6.44
C ALA A 53 12.67 -13.09 6.20
N GLU A 54 13.95 -12.80 6.45
CA GLU A 54 15.01 -13.82 6.37
C GLU A 54 14.86 -14.87 7.47
N GLU A 55 14.44 -14.48 8.67
CA GLU A 55 14.17 -15.38 9.79
C GLU A 55 12.88 -16.22 9.61
N ASN A 56 11.95 -15.75 8.77
CA ASN A 56 10.66 -16.39 8.51
C ASN A 56 10.46 -16.64 7.00
N PRO A 57 11.12 -17.65 6.39
CA PRO A 57 11.08 -17.89 4.94
C PRO A 57 9.69 -18.19 4.36
N GLN A 58 8.74 -18.62 5.20
CA GLN A 58 7.35 -18.84 4.83
C GLN A 58 6.53 -17.54 4.76
N ALA A 59 7.00 -16.47 5.42
CA ALA A 59 6.35 -15.18 5.40
C ALA A 59 6.64 -14.43 4.09
N GLU A 60 5.63 -13.77 3.56
CA GLU A 60 5.79 -12.93 2.38
C GLU A 60 6.35 -11.57 2.80
N PHE A 61 7.53 -11.24 2.27
CA PHE A 61 8.16 -9.95 2.54
C PHE A 61 7.44 -8.84 1.78
N VAL A 62 6.73 -7.99 2.52
CA VAL A 62 5.93 -6.89 1.97
C VAL A 62 6.75 -5.60 1.96
N THR A 63 7.12 -5.18 0.75
CA THR A 63 7.80 -3.91 0.48
C THR A 63 7.20 -3.19 -0.74
N PHE A 64 7.68 -1.99 -1.05
CA PHE A 64 7.22 -1.26 -2.23
C PHE A 64 7.64 -1.97 -3.53
N GLY A 65 6.74 -2.02 -4.52
CA GLY A 65 7.00 -2.64 -5.81
C GLY A 65 6.80 -4.17 -5.87
N ILE A 66 6.42 -4.82 -4.76
CA ILE A 66 6.04 -6.24 -4.81
C ILE A 66 4.61 -6.40 -5.30
N TYR A 67 4.34 -7.51 -6.00
CA TYR A 67 3.05 -7.78 -6.62
C TYR A 67 1.87 -7.67 -5.63
N LEU A 68 1.98 -8.28 -4.45
CA LEU A 68 0.91 -8.25 -3.46
C LEU A 68 0.57 -6.82 -3.02
N PHE A 69 1.60 -5.99 -2.79
CA PHE A 69 1.42 -4.60 -2.39
C PHE A 69 0.74 -3.77 -3.50
N GLU A 70 1.19 -3.90 -4.74
CA GLU A 70 0.59 -3.20 -5.88
C GLU A 70 -0.89 -3.59 -6.08
N GLN A 71 -1.23 -4.86 -5.88
CA GLN A 71 -2.61 -5.33 -5.96
C GLN A 71 -3.49 -4.75 -4.86
N MET A 72 -2.97 -4.64 -3.62
CA MET A 72 -3.68 -3.99 -2.52
C MET A 72 -3.89 -2.49 -2.77
N VAL A 73 -2.88 -1.80 -3.34
CA VAL A 73 -3.02 -0.39 -3.74
C VAL A 73 -4.10 -0.24 -4.81
N ALA A 74 -4.09 -1.08 -5.85
CA ALA A 74 -5.09 -1.04 -6.91
C ALA A 74 -6.51 -1.31 -6.38
N LEU A 75 -6.65 -2.25 -5.44
CA LEU A 75 -7.93 -2.56 -4.80
C LEU A 75 -8.45 -1.39 -3.95
N ALA A 76 -7.58 -0.83 -3.11
CA ALA A 76 -7.91 0.33 -2.28
C ALA A 76 -8.35 1.51 -3.17
N GLN A 77 -7.68 1.74 -4.30
CA GLN A 77 -8.06 2.78 -5.26
C GLN A 77 -9.43 2.53 -5.91
N ARG A 78 -9.77 1.27 -6.22
CA ARG A 78 -11.09 0.92 -6.80
C ARG A 78 -12.23 1.10 -5.82
N GLN A 79 -11.98 0.87 -4.53
CA GLN A 79 -12.99 0.99 -3.47
C GLN A 79 -13.05 2.40 -2.85
N ALA A 80 -12.03 3.22 -3.07
CA ALA A 80 -11.98 4.58 -2.56
C ALA A 80 -13.08 5.45 -3.18
N ILE A 81 -13.80 6.17 -2.32
CA ILE A 81 -14.81 7.17 -2.73
C ILE A 81 -14.12 8.47 -3.23
N GLY A 82 -12.86 8.68 -2.84
CA GLY A 82 -12.03 9.79 -3.32
C GLY A 82 -10.56 9.58 -2.97
N THR A 83 -9.66 10.23 -3.69
CA THR A 83 -8.21 10.20 -3.45
C THR A 83 -7.69 11.63 -3.35
N ILE A 84 -6.87 11.93 -2.33
CA ILE A 84 -6.11 13.18 -2.27
C ILE A 84 -4.74 12.92 -2.87
N ARG A 85 -4.38 13.67 -3.91
CA ARG A 85 -3.06 13.62 -4.55
C ARG A 85 -2.32 14.91 -4.26
N PHE A 86 -1.09 14.78 -3.81
CA PHE A 86 -0.17 15.90 -3.70
C PHE A 86 0.70 15.91 -4.96
N ALA A 87 0.77 17.06 -5.61
CA ALA A 87 1.72 17.31 -6.68
C ALA A 87 2.57 18.50 -6.25
N ASP A 88 3.88 18.36 -6.37
CA ASP A 88 4.76 19.52 -6.37
C ASP A 88 4.66 20.15 -7.75
N ILE A 89 4.09 21.35 -7.81
CA ILE A 89 3.87 22.05 -9.07
C ILE A 89 4.88 23.18 -9.09
N ASP A 90 5.78 23.15 -10.08
CA ASP A 90 6.67 24.29 -10.33
C ASP A 90 5.81 25.56 -10.41
N THR A 91 6.19 26.59 -9.65
CA THR A 91 5.52 27.88 -9.73
C THR A 91 5.51 28.34 -11.19
N PRO A 92 4.33 28.65 -11.77
CA PRO A 92 4.29 29.14 -13.12
C PRO A 92 5.13 30.42 -13.19
N VAL A 93 6.18 30.40 -14.02
CA VAL A 93 6.98 31.59 -14.30
C VAL A 93 6.05 32.59 -14.98
N LEU A 94 5.55 33.54 -14.22
CA LEU A 94 4.86 34.71 -14.77
C LEU A 94 5.91 35.49 -15.56
N SER A 95 6.01 35.24 -16.87
CA SER A 95 6.80 36.09 -17.76
C SER A 95 6.38 37.54 -17.56
N GLY A 96 7.38 38.42 -17.49
CA GLY A 96 7.35 39.69 -16.78
C GLY A 96 6.05 40.46 -16.94
N ALA A 97 5.42 40.82 -15.81
CA ALA A 97 4.28 41.74 -15.81
C ALA A 97 4.59 43.05 -16.58
N LEU A 98 5.87 43.44 -16.64
CA LEU A 98 6.37 44.59 -17.39
C LEU A 98 6.39 44.39 -18.91
N ASP A 99 6.53 43.16 -19.41
CA ASP A 99 6.51 42.87 -20.85
C ASP A 99 5.09 43.02 -21.43
N LYS A 100 4.07 42.87 -20.58
CA LYS A 100 2.66 43.10 -20.94
C LYS A 100 2.27 44.58 -20.96
N ILE A 101 3.08 45.47 -20.38
CA ILE A 101 2.81 46.91 -20.27
C ILE A 101 3.49 47.70 -21.39
N ARG A 102 4.54 47.16 -22.04
CA ARG A 102 5.21 47.81 -23.18
C ARG A 102 4.51 47.47 -24.49
N ARG A 103 3.57 48.33 -24.90
CA ARG A 103 3.14 48.49 -26.30
C ARG A 103 3.95 49.58 -26.97
#